data_AF-A0A562RWX5-F1
#
_entry.id   AF-A0A562RWX5-F1
#
_cell.length_a   1.000
_cell.length_b   1.000
_cell.length_c   1.000
_cell.angle_alpha   90.00
_cell.angle_beta   90.00
_cell.angle_gamma   90.00
#
_symmetry.space_group_name_H-M   'P 1'
#
loop_
_entity.id
_entity.type
_entity.pdbx_description
1 polymer ?
#
loop_
_entity_poly.entity_id
_entity_poly.type
_entity_poly.pdbx_seq_one_letter_code
_entity_poly.pdbx_strand_id
1 'polypeptide(L)'
;MIKLPEPLEEKFQMLLEKDAIPPRERPNYLKWLRSYLDFCKKKVLSDTDSQSILPFTERLKEKKKTATQIHQAEQAVKIYHSGISMPPPPEPPARPADCSPENSDFSGKKPPLEQEAPTPLFSQTEMKVKKRFIPDQHQNPAPPAPASASPSSSHQNQAHKAPSPWDQALLSLSNEIKVRQYSPKTLKAYTLWAEKLRYFTLHKPPEMLDVEDVKRFLTHLAVERKVAASSQNQAFNALLFFFRHVLHREFGTLEGVVRVKRKPYIPVVLSREEVWRVIENLKYPFDLIVKILYGCGLRLSECMKLRIQDFNFDTMILTIHDGKGKKDRTVPIPQKLKKELENHLHLVVEKHEKDLAAGYAGVFLPSAIERKYPGAAKELVWQWFFPSKELTLVPDTGELRRYHLHETHVQKAIKMAVRKSRLLKRASAHTFRHTFASHLLAANVDLRTIQELLGHSDIRTTMIYTHTVVSTTIKEKKSPLDFEDREPVRSLTLH
;
A
#
# COMPACT_ATOMS: atom_id res chain seq x y z
N MET A 1 -4.82 13.68 -17.46
CA MET A 1 -5.33 14.29 -18.70
C MET A 1 -4.13 14.62 -19.57
N ILE A 2 -4.30 14.59 -20.88
CA ILE A 2 -3.27 15.06 -21.82
C ILE A 2 -3.11 16.58 -21.65
N LYS A 3 -1.87 17.10 -21.67
CA LYS A 3 -1.62 18.53 -21.89
C LYS A 3 -1.83 18.81 -23.38
N LEU A 4 -2.64 19.80 -23.72
CA LEU A 4 -2.71 20.26 -25.11
C LEU A 4 -1.40 20.98 -25.46
N PRO A 5 -0.95 20.96 -26.73
CA PRO A 5 0.01 21.95 -27.23
C PRO A 5 -0.60 23.35 -27.12
N GLU A 6 0.20 24.33 -26.74
CA GLU A 6 -0.26 25.72 -26.53
C GLU A 6 -0.96 26.32 -27.78
N PRO A 7 -0.45 26.15 -29.03
CA PRO A 7 -1.15 26.63 -30.23
C PRO A 7 -2.53 26.00 -30.46
N LEU A 8 -2.78 24.79 -29.96
CA LEU A 8 -4.08 24.13 -30.07
C LEU A 8 -5.07 24.64 -29.02
N GLU A 9 -4.57 24.99 -27.83
CA GLU A 9 -5.36 25.59 -26.76
C GLU A 9 -5.73 27.05 -27.05
N GLU A 10 -4.83 27.81 -27.71
CA GLU A 10 -5.10 29.14 -28.25
C GLU A 10 -6.12 29.10 -29.40
N LYS A 11 -5.91 28.25 -30.41
CA LYS A 11 -6.86 28.07 -31.52
C LYS A 11 -8.26 27.71 -31.03
N PHE A 12 -8.37 26.85 -30.03
CA PHE A 12 -9.67 26.48 -29.45
C PHE A 12 -10.30 27.61 -28.63
N GLN A 13 -9.52 28.44 -27.93
CA GLN A 13 -10.05 29.62 -27.23
C GLN A 13 -10.65 30.65 -28.20
N MET A 14 -10.00 30.91 -29.35
CA MET A 14 -10.55 31.78 -30.39
C MET A 14 -11.87 31.23 -30.97
N LEU A 15 -12.02 29.91 -31.09
CA LEU A 15 -13.27 29.28 -31.55
C LEU A 15 -14.39 29.40 -30.50
N LEU A 16 -14.07 29.26 -29.21
CA LEU A 16 -15.03 29.52 -28.12
C LEU A 16 -15.45 31.00 -28.04
N GLU A 17 -14.63 31.93 -28.53
CA GLU A 17 -14.99 33.35 -28.65
C GLU A 17 -15.87 33.62 -29.87
N LYS A 18 -15.54 33.05 -31.02
CA LYS A 18 -16.36 33.11 -32.23
C LYS A 18 -17.78 32.58 -32.00
N ASP A 19 -17.91 31.47 -31.26
CA ASP A 19 -19.19 30.83 -30.96
C ASP A 19 -19.83 31.38 -29.66
N ALA A 20 -19.42 32.58 -29.23
CA ALA A 20 -19.99 33.37 -28.13
C ALA A 20 -20.07 32.68 -26.75
N ILE A 21 -19.22 31.69 -26.47
CA ILE A 21 -19.26 30.90 -25.24
C ILE A 21 -18.83 31.77 -24.03
N PRO A 22 -19.66 31.88 -22.96
CA PRO A 22 -19.35 32.71 -21.80
C PRO A 22 -18.01 32.36 -21.14
N PRO A 23 -17.18 33.34 -20.74
CA PRO A 23 -15.85 33.09 -20.13
C PRO A 23 -15.88 32.15 -18.91
N ARG A 24 -16.99 32.15 -18.14
CA ARG A 24 -17.19 31.26 -16.98
C ARG A 24 -17.28 29.77 -17.36
N GLU A 25 -17.64 29.44 -18.61
CA GLU A 25 -17.80 28.05 -19.06
C GLU A 25 -16.61 27.50 -19.85
N ARG A 26 -15.81 28.36 -20.50
CA ARG A 26 -14.66 27.95 -21.32
C ARG A 26 -13.70 26.94 -20.66
N PRO A 27 -13.40 27.01 -19.34
CA PRO A 27 -12.59 25.98 -18.66
C PRO A 27 -13.21 24.58 -18.67
N ASN A 28 -14.54 24.45 -18.72
CA ASN A 28 -15.22 23.17 -18.88
C ASN A 28 -15.15 22.65 -20.31
N TYR A 29 -15.29 23.53 -21.32
CA TYR A 29 -15.11 23.16 -22.73
C TYR A 29 -13.68 22.65 -23.00
N LEU A 30 -12.65 23.34 -22.52
CA LEU A 30 -11.25 22.88 -22.58
C LEU A 30 -11.03 21.52 -21.89
N LYS A 31 -11.71 21.29 -20.76
CA LYS A 31 -11.68 20.02 -20.02
C LYS A 31 -12.39 18.89 -20.75
N TRP A 32 -13.43 19.17 -21.53
CA TRP A 32 -14.08 18.21 -22.42
C TRP A 32 -13.21 17.87 -23.62
N LEU A 33 -12.62 18.87 -24.30
CA LEU A 33 -11.66 18.66 -25.39
C LEU A 33 -10.48 17.78 -24.94
N ARG A 34 -9.85 18.11 -23.80
CA ARG A 34 -8.79 17.29 -23.17
C ARG A 34 -9.24 15.87 -22.81
N SER A 35 -10.54 15.62 -22.63
CA SER A 35 -11.12 14.30 -22.38
C SER A 35 -11.52 13.55 -23.66
N TYR A 36 -11.77 14.26 -24.76
CA TYR A 36 -12.04 13.72 -26.09
C TYR A 36 -10.74 13.27 -26.77
N LEU A 37 -9.69 14.10 -26.77
CA LEU A 37 -8.39 13.71 -27.32
C LEU A 37 -7.72 12.57 -26.52
N ASP A 38 -7.93 12.54 -25.19
CA ASP A 38 -7.57 11.40 -24.32
C ASP A 38 -8.43 10.14 -24.58
N PHE A 39 -9.58 10.26 -25.25
CA PHE A 39 -10.39 9.15 -25.71
C PHE A 39 -9.94 8.64 -27.08
N CYS A 40 -9.81 9.51 -28.09
CA CYS A 40 -9.38 9.13 -29.44
C CYS A 40 -8.01 8.43 -29.42
N LYS A 41 -7.03 9.00 -28.69
CA LYS A 41 -5.70 8.38 -28.48
C LYS A 41 -5.75 7.03 -27.73
N LYS A 42 -6.82 6.70 -27.01
CA LYS A 42 -7.01 5.41 -26.30
C LYS A 42 -7.91 4.43 -27.03
N LYS A 43 -8.48 4.81 -28.17
CA LYS A 43 -9.30 3.95 -29.02
C LYS A 43 -8.77 3.81 -30.45
N VAL A 44 -7.68 4.52 -30.78
CA VAL A 44 -7.10 4.58 -32.13
C VAL A 44 -8.13 5.06 -33.16
N LEU A 45 -8.89 6.09 -32.77
CA LEU A 45 -9.83 6.80 -33.64
C LEU A 45 -9.18 8.10 -34.13
N SER A 46 -9.44 8.49 -35.37
CA SER A 46 -9.02 9.80 -35.89
C SER A 46 -9.77 10.90 -35.16
N ASP A 47 -9.07 11.91 -34.63
CA ASP A 47 -9.71 13.05 -33.97
C ASP A 47 -10.26 14.09 -34.96
N THR A 48 -9.91 13.95 -36.25
CA THR A 48 -10.45 14.69 -37.41
C THR A 48 -11.74 14.12 -37.97
N ASP A 49 -12.17 12.91 -37.57
CA ASP A 49 -13.40 12.29 -38.06
C ASP A 49 -14.57 12.60 -37.12
N SER A 50 -15.63 13.23 -37.65
CA SER A 50 -16.86 13.54 -36.91
C SER A 50 -17.65 12.30 -36.47
N GLN A 51 -17.43 11.11 -37.06
CA GLN A 51 -18.05 9.87 -36.57
C GLN A 51 -17.59 9.49 -35.15
N SER A 52 -16.41 9.95 -34.72
CA SER A 52 -15.85 9.69 -33.38
C SER A 52 -16.66 10.31 -32.22
N ILE A 53 -17.58 11.23 -32.51
CA ILE A 53 -18.43 11.91 -31.52
C ILE A 53 -19.41 10.93 -30.87
N LEU A 54 -19.98 9.99 -31.63
CA LEU A 54 -20.97 9.03 -31.10
C LEU A 54 -20.33 8.09 -30.04
N PRO A 55 -19.22 7.37 -30.33
CA PRO A 55 -18.51 6.58 -29.32
C PRO A 55 -18.04 7.38 -28.09
N PHE A 56 -17.76 8.69 -28.24
CA PHE A 56 -17.39 9.55 -27.12
C PHE A 56 -18.59 9.84 -26.21
N THR A 57 -19.75 10.22 -26.77
CA THR A 57 -20.96 10.51 -25.97
C THR A 57 -21.53 9.25 -25.29
N GLU A 58 -21.45 8.07 -25.92
CA GLU A 58 -21.82 6.80 -25.31
C GLU A 58 -20.98 6.48 -24.07
N ARG A 59 -19.66 6.63 -24.18
CA ARG A 59 -18.72 6.51 -23.05
C ARG A 59 -18.97 7.53 -21.93
N LEU A 60 -19.64 8.64 -22.19
CA LEU A 60 -20.09 9.57 -21.15
C LEU A 60 -21.41 9.10 -20.50
N LYS A 61 -22.34 8.51 -21.27
CA LYS A 61 -23.56 7.85 -20.75
C LYS A 61 -23.19 6.68 -19.82
N GLU A 62 -22.28 5.79 -20.23
CA GLU A 62 -21.75 4.68 -19.40
C GLU A 62 -21.21 5.17 -18.04
N LYS A 63 -20.54 6.34 -18.05
CA LYS A 63 -19.94 6.97 -16.86
C LYS A 63 -20.94 7.76 -16.01
N LYS A 64 -22.25 7.58 -16.24
CA LYS A 64 -23.36 8.23 -15.52
C LYS A 64 -23.22 9.76 -15.46
N LYS A 65 -22.90 10.36 -16.61
CA LYS A 65 -22.91 11.82 -16.78
C LYS A 65 -24.34 12.34 -16.95
N THR A 66 -24.58 13.57 -16.49
CA THR A 66 -25.89 14.23 -16.68
C THR A 66 -26.06 14.59 -18.16
N ALA A 67 -27.31 14.68 -18.62
CA ALA A 67 -27.62 15.09 -20.00
C ALA A 67 -26.94 16.43 -20.37
N THR A 68 -26.96 17.40 -19.45
CA THR A 68 -26.26 18.69 -19.58
C THR A 68 -24.74 18.55 -19.77
N GLN A 69 -24.08 17.64 -19.04
CA GLN A 69 -22.64 17.40 -19.19
C GLN A 69 -22.31 16.64 -20.49
N ILE A 70 -23.22 15.82 -21.00
CA ILE A 70 -23.06 15.13 -22.28
C ILE A 70 -23.22 16.13 -23.43
N HIS A 71 -24.24 17.00 -23.38
CA HIS A 71 -24.47 18.03 -24.39
C HIS A 71 -23.32 19.06 -24.45
N GLN A 72 -22.86 19.57 -23.31
CA GLN A 72 -21.71 20.50 -23.26
C GLN A 72 -20.42 19.85 -23.79
N ALA A 73 -20.23 18.54 -23.55
CA ALA A 73 -19.12 17.78 -24.13
C ALA A 73 -19.24 17.58 -25.65
N GLU A 74 -20.45 17.33 -26.14
CA GLU A 74 -20.76 17.19 -27.57
C GLU A 74 -20.54 18.52 -28.33
N GLN A 75 -21.03 19.63 -27.77
CA GLN A 75 -20.79 20.98 -28.29
C GLN A 75 -19.29 21.31 -28.33
N ALA A 76 -18.55 21.06 -27.24
CA ALA A 76 -17.11 21.29 -27.19
C ALA A 76 -16.32 20.52 -28.28
N VAL A 77 -16.79 19.33 -28.66
CA VAL A 77 -16.17 18.55 -29.75
C VAL A 77 -16.62 19.05 -31.13
N LYS A 78 -17.89 19.46 -31.32
CA LYS A 78 -18.35 20.08 -32.57
C LYS A 78 -17.59 21.38 -32.91
N ILE A 79 -17.30 22.21 -31.90
CA ILE A 79 -16.49 23.43 -32.02
C ILE A 79 -15.03 23.12 -32.41
N TYR A 80 -14.48 21.97 -31.95
CA TYR A 80 -13.15 21.51 -32.35
C TYR A 80 -13.13 21.08 -33.84
N HIS A 81 -14.13 20.31 -34.28
CA HIS A 81 -14.25 19.87 -35.68
C HIS A 81 -14.49 21.03 -36.65
N SER A 82 -15.34 22.01 -36.32
CA SER A 82 -15.55 23.20 -37.17
C SER A 82 -14.27 24.04 -37.34
N GLY A 83 -13.40 24.04 -36.32
CA GLY A 83 -12.07 24.65 -36.37
C GLY A 83 -11.00 23.85 -37.13
N ILE A 84 -11.26 22.58 -37.47
CA ILE A 84 -10.37 21.72 -38.28
C ILE A 84 -10.83 21.71 -39.74
N SER A 85 -12.14 21.72 -39.99
CA SER A 85 -12.75 21.70 -41.33
C SER A 85 -12.65 23.02 -42.11
N MET A 86 -11.66 23.86 -41.81
CA MET A 86 -11.30 25.05 -42.59
C MET A 86 -10.18 24.65 -43.57
N PRO A 87 -10.41 24.64 -44.89
CA PRO A 87 -9.33 24.41 -45.85
C PRO A 87 -8.31 25.56 -45.82
N PRO A 88 -7.06 25.33 -46.25
CA PRO A 88 -6.12 26.42 -46.50
C PRO A 88 -6.66 27.36 -47.60
N PRO A 89 -6.31 28.65 -47.60
CA PRO A 89 -6.72 29.59 -48.64
C PRO A 89 -6.14 29.16 -50.01
N PRO A 90 -6.92 29.29 -51.11
CA PRO A 90 -6.47 28.84 -52.43
C PRO A 90 -5.43 29.77 -53.04
N GLU A 91 -4.50 29.19 -53.80
CA GLU A 91 -3.55 29.91 -54.65
C GLU A 91 -4.24 30.47 -55.92
N PRO A 92 -3.62 31.42 -56.65
CA PRO A 92 -4.22 32.05 -57.83
C PRO A 92 -4.53 31.06 -59.00
N PRO A 93 -5.52 31.36 -59.85
CA PRO A 93 -6.14 30.36 -60.71
C PRO A 93 -5.40 30.04 -62.01
N ALA A 94 -5.34 28.75 -62.35
CA ALA A 94 -5.21 28.26 -63.72
C ALA A 94 -6.60 27.89 -64.30
N ARG A 95 -6.74 27.83 -65.63
CA ARG A 95 -8.03 27.73 -66.34
C ARG A 95 -8.50 26.27 -66.61
N PRO A 96 -9.79 26.04 -66.93
CA PRO A 96 -10.46 24.76 -66.65
C PRO A 96 -10.81 23.88 -67.86
N ALA A 97 -11.07 22.59 -67.59
CA ALA A 97 -11.86 21.59 -68.35
C ALA A 97 -11.97 20.30 -67.50
N ASP A 98 -13.05 19.51 -67.45
CA ASP A 98 -14.45 19.73 -67.85
C ASP A 98 -15.43 18.76 -67.14
N CYS A 99 -16.74 19.00 -67.28
CA CYS A 99 -17.92 18.11 -67.18
C CYS A 99 -18.00 16.89 -66.20
N SER A 100 -18.78 17.10 -65.12
CA SER A 100 -20.14 16.49 -64.89
C SER A 100 -20.38 15.01 -64.46
N PRO A 101 -21.57 14.68 -63.88
CA PRO A 101 -21.82 13.43 -63.10
C PRO A 101 -23.12 12.65 -63.46
N GLU A 102 -23.41 11.53 -62.75
CA GLU A 102 -24.74 10.91 -62.50
C GLU A 102 -24.63 9.96 -61.25
N ASN A 103 -25.59 9.86 -60.32
CA ASN A 103 -26.83 9.02 -60.25
C ASN A 103 -26.61 7.50 -60.50
N SER A 104 -27.25 6.50 -59.88
CA SER A 104 -28.05 6.27 -58.62
C SER A 104 -28.25 4.71 -58.47
N ASP A 105 -29.05 4.02 -57.61
CA ASP A 105 -29.99 4.31 -56.50
C ASP A 105 -30.35 3.03 -55.64
N PHE A 106 -31.23 3.19 -54.63
CA PHE A 106 -32.24 2.25 -54.05
C PHE A 106 -31.90 0.84 -53.44
N SER A 107 -31.89 0.79 -52.09
CA SER A 107 -32.60 -0.22 -51.20
C SER A 107 -32.24 -1.73 -51.15
N GLY A 108 -32.54 -2.44 -50.02
CA GLY A 108 -32.78 -3.91 -50.08
C GLY A 108 -32.65 -4.86 -48.85
N LYS A 109 -33.60 -4.85 -47.90
CA LYS A 109 -34.12 -6.04 -47.13
C LYS A 109 -33.19 -6.84 -46.14
N LYS A 110 -33.79 -7.88 -45.52
CA LYS A 110 -33.48 -8.65 -44.26
C LYS A 110 -34.45 -9.88 -44.18
N PRO A 111 -34.52 -10.75 -43.13
CA PRO A 111 -33.53 -11.46 -42.27
C PRO A 111 -33.53 -13.00 -42.66
N PRO A 112 -33.95 -14.06 -41.90
CA PRO A 112 -33.81 -14.51 -40.47
C PRO A 112 -33.42 -16.03 -40.29
N LEU A 113 -33.54 -16.58 -39.05
CA LEU A 113 -33.67 -18.02 -38.62
C LEU A 113 -32.40 -18.95 -38.66
N GLU A 114 -32.20 -20.00 -37.83
CA GLU A 114 -32.97 -20.53 -36.66
C GLU A 114 -32.09 -21.14 -35.50
N GLN A 115 -32.65 -22.08 -34.70
CA GLN A 115 -32.31 -22.57 -33.34
C GLN A 115 -31.32 -23.79 -33.36
N GLU A 116 -30.89 -24.52 -32.30
CA GLU A 116 -31.43 -24.89 -30.97
C GLU A 116 -30.33 -25.10 -29.87
N ALA A 117 -30.71 -25.61 -28.69
CA ALA A 117 -29.84 -26.03 -27.56
C ALA A 117 -30.45 -27.24 -26.80
N PRO A 118 -29.67 -27.94 -25.94
CA PRO A 118 -30.28 -28.38 -24.66
C PRO A 118 -29.34 -28.34 -23.41
N THR A 119 -29.98 -28.51 -22.26
CA THR A 119 -29.46 -28.44 -20.87
C THR A 119 -28.89 -29.78 -20.35
N PRO A 120 -28.23 -29.77 -19.17
CA PRO A 120 -28.35 -30.88 -18.21
C PRO A 120 -28.70 -30.44 -16.77
N LEU A 121 -29.16 -31.40 -15.95
CA LEU A 121 -29.65 -31.20 -14.57
C LEU A 121 -28.72 -31.81 -13.49
N PHE A 122 -29.09 -31.65 -12.22
CA PHE A 122 -28.34 -32.04 -11.01
C PHE A 122 -28.28 -33.55 -10.71
N SER A 123 -27.24 -33.94 -9.95
CA SER A 123 -27.33 -35.01 -8.93
C SER A 123 -26.35 -34.73 -7.78
N GLN A 124 -26.57 -35.33 -6.61
CA GLN A 124 -25.75 -35.19 -5.41
C GLN A 124 -25.30 -36.57 -4.88
N THR A 125 -24.08 -36.67 -4.34
CA THR A 125 -23.75 -37.70 -3.34
C THR A 125 -22.58 -37.24 -2.46
N GLU A 126 -22.68 -37.39 -1.14
CA GLU A 126 -21.57 -37.17 -0.20
C GLU A 126 -20.82 -38.47 0.09
N MET A 127 -19.49 -38.43 0.31
CA MET A 127 -18.82 -39.39 1.22
C MET A 127 -17.57 -38.82 1.92
N LYS A 128 -17.37 -39.34 3.14
CA LYS A 128 -16.42 -38.94 4.19
C LYS A 128 -14.94 -38.92 3.76
N VAL A 129 -14.21 -37.84 4.10
CA VAL A 129 -12.73 -37.82 4.09
C VAL A 129 -12.17 -38.19 5.47
N LYS A 130 -11.44 -39.32 5.56
CA LYS A 130 -10.65 -39.67 6.76
C LYS A 130 -9.37 -38.84 6.81
N LYS A 131 -9.14 -38.11 7.92
CA LYS A 131 -7.82 -37.55 8.24
C LYS A 131 -6.88 -38.67 8.66
N ARG A 132 -5.73 -38.85 8.00
CA ARG A 132 -4.61 -39.63 8.55
C ARG A 132 -3.75 -38.72 9.42
N PHE A 133 -3.54 -39.15 10.65
CA PHE A 133 -2.51 -38.65 11.57
C PHE A 133 -1.19 -39.37 11.25
N ILE A 134 -0.06 -38.70 11.42
CA ILE A 134 1.26 -39.34 11.43
C ILE A 134 1.91 -38.96 12.77
N PRO A 135 2.19 -39.92 13.68
CA PRO A 135 2.89 -39.66 14.93
C PRO A 135 4.41 -39.59 14.71
N ASP A 136 5.09 -38.98 15.68
CA ASP A 136 6.52 -38.68 15.71
C ASP A 136 7.19 -39.57 16.77
N GLN A 137 8.04 -40.52 16.37
CA GLN A 137 8.78 -41.41 17.28
C GLN A 137 10.06 -42.03 16.67
N HIS A 138 11.10 -42.16 17.51
CA HIS A 138 12.33 -42.98 17.35
C HIS A 138 13.29 -42.60 16.20
N GLN A 139 14.63 -42.65 16.34
CA GLN A 139 15.52 -42.66 17.52
C GLN A 139 16.97 -42.30 17.06
N ASN A 140 17.81 -41.76 17.94
CA ASN A 140 19.25 -41.63 17.67
C ASN A 140 19.97 -42.99 17.82
N PRO A 141 21.01 -43.22 17.02
CA PRO A 141 22.28 -43.77 17.52
C PRO A 141 23.40 -42.72 17.51
N ALA A 142 24.39 -42.91 18.40
CA ALA A 142 25.58 -42.06 18.53
C ALA A 142 26.74 -42.57 17.62
N PRO A 143 27.83 -41.79 17.41
CA PRO A 143 28.77 -42.04 16.31
C PRO A 143 29.95 -42.96 16.65
N PRO A 144 30.58 -43.59 15.65
CA PRO A 144 31.94 -44.11 15.76
C PRO A 144 32.99 -43.03 15.49
N ALA A 145 34.15 -43.14 16.14
CA ALA A 145 35.35 -42.35 15.90
C ALA A 145 36.59 -43.09 16.46
N PRO A 146 37.82 -42.73 16.07
CA PRO A 146 38.27 -42.28 14.75
C PRO A 146 39.35 -43.22 14.16
N ALA A 147 39.54 -43.23 12.84
CA ALA A 147 40.68 -43.89 12.19
C ALA A 147 41.67 -42.83 11.66
N SER A 148 42.97 -43.03 11.92
CA SER A 148 44.02 -42.02 11.68
C SER A 148 44.74 -42.20 10.35
N ALA A 149 44.77 -41.14 9.53
CA ALA A 149 45.75 -40.93 8.48
C ALA A 149 46.02 -39.42 8.32
N SER A 150 47.28 -39.03 8.13
CA SER A 150 47.72 -37.63 8.05
C SER A 150 47.98 -37.20 6.57
N PRO A 151 48.54 -36.02 6.26
CA PRO A 151 47.77 -35.02 5.53
C PRO A 151 48.24 -34.80 4.09
N SER A 152 47.34 -34.96 3.11
CA SER A 152 47.55 -34.51 1.73
C SER A 152 47.01 -33.08 1.53
N SER A 153 47.90 -32.16 1.20
CA SER A 153 47.57 -30.75 0.98
C SER A 153 46.86 -30.52 -0.35
N SER A 154 45.59 -30.12 -0.33
CA SER A 154 44.82 -29.70 -1.51
C SER A 154 44.08 -28.38 -1.27
N HIS A 155 44.84 -27.34 -0.91
CA HIS A 155 44.37 -25.97 -1.09
C HIS A 155 44.16 -25.65 -2.59
N GLN A 156 43.25 -24.71 -2.87
CA GLN A 156 42.98 -24.12 -4.17
C GLN A 156 42.43 -25.07 -5.26
N ASN A 157 41.10 -25.24 -5.28
CA ASN A 157 40.35 -25.02 -6.53
C ASN A 157 38.86 -24.70 -6.28
N GLN A 158 38.57 -23.59 -5.59
CA GLN A 158 37.27 -22.93 -5.77
C GLN A 158 37.29 -22.20 -7.11
N ALA A 159 36.98 -22.93 -8.18
CA ALA A 159 36.80 -22.34 -9.50
C ALA A 159 35.72 -21.25 -9.43
N HIS A 160 36.06 -20.02 -9.81
CA HIS A 160 35.13 -18.88 -9.90
C HIS A 160 34.10 -19.12 -11.01
N LYS A 161 33.09 -19.93 -10.70
CA LYS A 161 31.97 -20.22 -11.59
C LYS A 161 31.23 -18.91 -11.88
N ALA A 162 31.17 -18.53 -13.15
CA ALA A 162 30.57 -17.25 -13.57
C ALA A 162 29.15 -17.10 -12.98
N PRO A 163 28.81 -15.94 -12.40
CA PRO A 163 27.53 -15.77 -11.70
C PRO A 163 26.38 -15.96 -12.68
N SER A 164 25.38 -16.76 -12.28
CA SER A 164 24.24 -17.08 -13.14
C SER A 164 23.53 -15.80 -13.60
N PRO A 165 22.93 -15.74 -14.80
CA PRO A 165 22.08 -14.61 -15.20
C PRO A 165 21.02 -14.28 -14.13
N TRP A 166 20.51 -15.31 -13.43
CA TRP A 166 19.60 -15.13 -12.29
C TRP A 166 20.25 -14.49 -11.06
N ASP A 167 21.51 -14.80 -10.76
CA ASP A 167 22.22 -14.20 -9.61
C ASP A 167 22.52 -12.73 -9.89
N GLN A 168 22.90 -12.40 -11.13
CA GLN A 168 23.06 -11.03 -11.61
C GLN A 168 21.73 -10.25 -11.54
N ALA A 169 20.62 -10.83 -12.03
CA ALA A 169 19.30 -10.21 -11.93
C ALA A 169 18.82 -10.02 -10.48
N LEU A 170 19.11 -10.95 -9.57
CA LEU A 170 18.79 -10.80 -8.14
C LEU A 170 19.69 -9.78 -7.43
N LEU A 171 20.94 -9.61 -7.86
CA LEU A 171 21.82 -8.53 -7.41
C LEU A 171 21.31 -7.16 -7.89
N SER A 172 20.94 -7.03 -9.16
CA SER A 172 20.33 -5.81 -9.70
C SER A 172 18.99 -5.47 -9.03
N LEU A 173 18.15 -6.47 -8.74
CA LEU A 173 16.94 -6.31 -7.91
C LEU A 173 17.27 -5.75 -6.52
N SER A 174 18.33 -6.26 -5.88
CA SER A 174 18.79 -5.77 -4.58
C SER A 174 19.27 -4.31 -4.65
N ASN A 175 20.02 -3.96 -5.68
CA ASN A 175 20.54 -2.61 -5.88
C ASN A 175 19.44 -1.59 -6.17
N GLU A 176 18.52 -1.88 -7.10
CA GLU A 176 17.36 -1.02 -7.39
C GLU A 176 16.47 -0.79 -6.17
N ILE A 177 16.26 -1.82 -5.34
CA ILE A 177 15.48 -1.72 -4.10
C ILE A 177 16.19 -0.86 -3.05
N LYS A 178 17.53 -0.95 -2.94
CA LYS A 178 18.35 -0.10 -2.06
C LYS A 178 18.37 1.36 -2.53
N VAL A 179 18.64 1.62 -3.81
CA VAL A 179 18.68 2.95 -4.42
C VAL A 179 17.37 3.70 -4.23
N ARG A 180 16.23 3.01 -4.41
CA ARG A 180 14.88 3.56 -4.18
C ARG A 180 14.46 3.64 -2.71
N GLN A 181 15.37 3.36 -1.77
CA GLN A 181 15.17 3.40 -0.32
C GLN A 181 13.97 2.54 0.18
N TYR A 182 13.67 1.44 -0.51
CA TYR A 182 12.63 0.51 -0.06
C TYR A 182 13.09 -0.31 1.16
N SER A 183 12.12 -0.75 1.97
CA SER A 183 12.43 -1.45 3.22
C SER A 183 13.11 -2.82 2.99
N PRO A 184 13.96 -3.30 3.92
CA PRO A 184 14.51 -4.67 3.87
C PRO A 184 13.42 -5.76 3.87
N LYS A 185 12.24 -5.48 4.42
CA LYS A 185 11.05 -6.35 4.33
C LYS A 185 10.48 -6.40 2.91
N THR A 186 10.60 -5.32 2.13
CA THR A 186 10.28 -5.28 0.68
C THR A 186 11.28 -6.11 -0.10
N LEU A 187 12.59 -5.92 0.15
CA LEU A 187 13.67 -6.69 -0.51
C LEU A 187 13.42 -8.20 -0.38
N LYS A 188 13.35 -8.71 0.85
CA LYS A 188 13.13 -10.13 1.13
C LYS A 188 11.86 -10.68 0.49
N ALA A 189 10.79 -9.89 0.41
CA ALA A 189 9.56 -10.29 -0.26
C ALA A 189 9.70 -10.33 -1.78
N TYR A 190 10.39 -9.36 -2.39
CA TYR A 190 10.51 -9.27 -3.85
C TYR A 190 11.49 -10.32 -4.40
N THR A 191 12.64 -10.52 -3.73
CA THR A 191 13.57 -11.63 -4.01
C THR A 191 12.84 -12.98 -3.97
N LEU A 192 12.07 -13.26 -2.91
CA LEU A 192 11.30 -14.51 -2.78
C LEU A 192 10.26 -14.72 -3.90
N TRP A 193 9.66 -13.66 -4.44
CA TRP A 193 8.73 -13.79 -5.57
C TRP A 193 9.44 -13.96 -6.91
N ALA A 194 10.61 -13.33 -7.10
CA ALA A 194 11.47 -13.55 -8.28
C ALA A 194 12.05 -14.98 -8.30
N GLU A 195 12.54 -15.49 -7.16
CA GLU A 195 13.00 -16.88 -7.02
C GLU A 195 11.87 -17.89 -7.32
N LYS A 196 10.65 -17.63 -6.86
CA LYS A 196 9.50 -18.50 -7.18
C LYS A 196 9.13 -18.46 -8.66
N LEU A 197 9.30 -17.33 -9.35
CA LEU A 197 9.17 -17.29 -10.81
C LEU A 197 10.28 -18.13 -11.46
N ARG A 198 11.54 -17.99 -11.05
CA ARG A 198 12.68 -18.81 -11.53
C ARG A 198 12.39 -20.30 -11.45
N TYR A 199 11.89 -20.79 -10.31
CA TYR A 199 11.56 -22.20 -10.15
C TYR A 199 10.34 -22.62 -10.98
N PHE A 200 9.33 -21.76 -11.14
CA PHE A 200 8.16 -22.04 -11.97
C PHE A 200 8.50 -22.09 -13.47
N THR A 201 9.39 -21.21 -13.95
CA THR A 201 9.87 -21.20 -15.35
C THR A 201 11.05 -22.14 -15.59
N LEU A 202 11.28 -23.14 -14.73
CA LEU A 202 12.35 -24.14 -14.84
C LEU A 202 13.74 -23.51 -15.12
N HIS A 203 14.04 -22.40 -14.45
CA HIS A 203 15.28 -21.62 -14.59
C HIS A 203 15.51 -20.95 -15.97
N LYS A 204 14.47 -20.81 -16.82
CA LYS A 204 14.46 -19.96 -18.05
C LYS A 204 15.23 -18.64 -17.79
N PRO A 205 16.19 -18.23 -18.64
CA PRO A 205 17.02 -17.04 -18.40
C PRO A 205 16.17 -15.76 -18.23
N PRO A 206 16.59 -14.80 -17.37
CA PRO A 206 15.82 -13.57 -17.14
C PRO A 206 15.53 -12.76 -18.41
N GLU A 207 16.44 -12.79 -19.39
CA GLU A 207 16.33 -12.13 -20.69
C GLU A 207 15.31 -12.83 -21.61
N MET A 208 14.98 -14.10 -21.34
CA MET A 208 13.96 -14.86 -22.06
C MET A 208 12.59 -14.79 -21.39
N LEU A 209 12.48 -14.17 -20.21
CA LEU A 209 11.19 -14.01 -19.53
C LEU A 209 10.27 -13.04 -20.26
N ASP A 210 9.03 -13.46 -20.43
CA ASP A 210 7.97 -12.71 -21.08
C ASP A 210 6.79 -12.43 -20.12
N VAL A 211 5.81 -11.67 -20.59
CA VAL A 211 4.63 -11.29 -19.77
C VAL A 211 3.70 -12.48 -19.54
N GLU A 212 3.71 -13.47 -20.44
CA GLU A 212 2.86 -14.66 -20.40
C GLU A 212 3.37 -15.69 -19.38
N ASP A 213 4.69 -15.84 -19.18
CA ASP A 213 5.29 -16.55 -18.04
C ASP A 213 4.70 -16.04 -16.71
N VAL A 214 4.58 -14.72 -16.56
CA VAL A 214 4.04 -14.09 -15.34
C VAL A 214 2.52 -14.25 -15.25
N LYS A 215 1.78 -14.17 -16.36
CA LYS A 215 0.34 -14.51 -16.38
C LYS A 215 0.12 -15.94 -15.91
N ARG A 216 0.85 -16.91 -16.46
CA ARG A 216 0.82 -18.33 -16.08
C ARG A 216 1.17 -18.52 -14.60
N PHE A 217 2.24 -17.91 -14.12
CA PHE A 217 2.64 -17.99 -12.70
C PHE A 217 1.58 -17.39 -11.76
N LEU A 218 1.00 -16.23 -12.08
CA LEU A 218 -0.04 -15.60 -11.26
C LEU A 218 -1.37 -16.39 -11.28
N THR A 219 -1.64 -17.13 -12.37
CA THR A 219 -2.77 -18.07 -12.49
C THR A 219 -2.51 -19.35 -11.69
N HIS A 220 -1.31 -19.96 -11.80
CA HIS A 220 -0.87 -21.09 -10.97
C HIS A 220 -1.00 -20.77 -9.47
N LEU A 221 -0.57 -19.57 -9.06
CA LEU A 221 -0.74 -19.10 -7.69
C LEU A 221 -2.22 -19.00 -7.25
N ALA A 222 -3.11 -18.57 -8.15
CA ALA A 222 -4.53 -18.36 -7.83
C ALA A 222 -5.39 -19.63 -7.88
N VAL A 223 -5.17 -20.49 -8.87
CA VAL A 223 -6.03 -21.65 -9.18
C VAL A 223 -5.53 -22.92 -8.50
N GLU A 224 -4.25 -23.26 -8.67
CA GLU A 224 -3.67 -24.50 -8.13
C GLU A 224 -3.21 -24.32 -6.68
N ARG A 225 -2.39 -23.28 -6.42
CA ARG A 225 -1.86 -22.98 -5.07
C ARG A 225 -2.86 -22.25 -4.18
N LYS A 226 -3.97 -21.75 -4.75
CA LYS A 226 -5.10 -21.11 -4.06
C LYS A 226 -4.67 -20.03 -3.04
N VAL A 227 -3.65 -19.24 -3.39
CA VAL A 227 -3.08 -18.25 -2.48
C VAL A 227 -4.05 -17.10 -2.20
N ALA A 228 -3.98 -16.53 -1.00
CA ALA A 228 -4.78 -15.37 -0.64
C ALA A 228 -4.53 -14.19 -1.60
N ALA A 229 -5.60 -13.45 -1.93
CA ALA A 229 -5.55 -12.27 -2.81
C ALA A 229 -4.51 -11.21 -2.37
N SER A 230 -4.19 -11.13 -1.08
CA SER A 230 -3.11 -10.30 -0.54
C SER A 230 -1.72 -10.74 -1.03
N SER A 231 -1.45 -12.04 -1.03
CA SER A 231 -0.20 -12.64 -1.50
C SER A 231 -0.07 -12.54 -3.02
N GLN A 232 -1.14 -12.83 -3.78
CA GLN A 232 -1.14 -12.67 -5.24
C GLN A 232 -0.88 -11.20 -5.64
N ASN A 233 -1.48 -10.23 -4.95
CA ASN A 233 -1.19 -8.80 -5.15
C ASN A 233 0.27 -8.43 -4.80
N GLN A 234 0.91 -9.13 -3.86
CA GLN A 234 2.32 -8.89 -3.53
C GLN A 234 3.24 -9.49 -4.61
N ALA A 235 2.97 -10.72 -5.07
CA ALA A 235 3.68 -11.35 -6.18
C ALA A 235 3.59 -10.49 -7.45
N PHE A 236 2.37 -10.04 -7.80
CA PHE A 236 2.12 -9.11 -8.91
C PHE A 236 2.99 -7.84 -8.80
N ASN A 237 2.98 -7.16 -7.65
CA ASN A 237 3.75 -5.93 -7.46
C ASN A 237 5.27 -6.17 -7.50
N ALA A 238 5.73 -7.34 -7.03
CA ALA A 238 7.14 -7.73 -7.06
C ALA A 238 7.64 -8.03 -8.48
N LEU A 239 6.86 -8.77 -9.27
CA LEU A 239 7.22 -9.11 -10.65
C LEU A 239 7.07 -7.92 -11.61
N LEU A 240 6.04 -7.08 -11.42
CA LEU A 240 5.94 -5.77 -12.09
C LEU A 240 7.17 -4.89 -11.82
N PHE A 241 7.68 -4.90 -10.58
CA PHE A 241 8.91 -4.19 -10.24
C PHE A 241 10.14 -4.82 -10.93
N PHE A 242 10.28 -6.15 -10.86
CA PHE A 242 11.39 -6.87 -11.48
C PHE A 242 11.47 -6.62 -12.99
N PHE A 243 10.38 -6.79 -13.74
CA PHE A 243 10.38 -6.53 -15.18
C PHE A 243 10.71 -5.08 -15.52
N ARG A 244 10.09 -4.11 -14.83
CA ARG A 244 10.27 -2.68 -15.12
C ARG A 244 11.66 -2.14 -14.76
N HIS A 245 12.26 -2.65 -13.67
CA HIS A 245 13.44 -2.04 -13.06
C HIS A 245 14.71 -2.90 -13.13
N VAL A 246 14.58 -4.22 -13.37
CA VAL A 246 15.72 -5.14 -13.49
C VAL A 246 15.88 -5.63 -14.93
N LEU A 247 14.77 -5.97 -15.60
CA LEU A 247 14.79 -6.38 -17.02
C LEU A 247 14.60 -5.19 -17.98
N HIS A 248 14.34 -3.99 -17.45
CA HIS A 248 14.03 -2.76 -18.19
C HIS A 248 12.94 -2.89 -19.28
N ARG A 249 12.00 -3.84 -19.08
CA ARG A 249 10.90 -4.12 -20.01
C ARG A 249 9.62 -3.44 -19.54
N GLU A 250 8.89 -2.86 -20.50
CA GLU A 250 7.54 -2.38 -20.24
C GLU A 250 6.61 -3.56 -19.95
N PHE A 251 6.05 -3.58 -18.74
CA PHE A 251 4.98 -4.50 -18.38
C PHE A 251 3.68 -3.96 -19.00
N GLY A 252 3.43 -4.35 -20.26
CA GLY A 252 2.32 -3.87 -21.08
C GLY A 252 0.93 -4.14 -20.47
N THR A 253 -0.12 -3.61 -21.10
CA THR A 253 -1.50 -3.70 -20.58
C THR A 253 -1.88 -5.15 -20.28
N LEU A 254 -2.05 -5.48 -19.00
CA LEU A 254 -2.29 -6.85 -18.53
C LEU A 254 -3.75 -7.27 -18.69
N GLU A 255 -4.23 -7.25 -19.93
CA GLU A 255 -5.51 -7.84 -20.29
C GLU A 255 -5.46 -9.34 -19.96
N GLY A 256 -6.41 -9.79 -19.14
CA GLY A 256 -6.44 -11.12 -18.52
C GLY A 256 -6.00 -11.21 -17.05
N VAL A 257 -5.14 -10.32 -16.52
CA VAL A 257 -4.70 -10.42 -15.11
C VAL A 257 -5.72 -9.76 -14.18
N VAL A 258 -6.75 -10.53 -13.80
CA VAL A 258 -7.80 -10.12 -12.86
C VAL A 258 -7.19 -9.79 -11.50
N ARG A 259 -6.95 -8.49 -11.25
CA ARG A 259 -6.45 -8.01 -9.96
C ARG A 259 -7.53 -8.19 -8.88
N VAL A 260 -7.43 -9.29 -8.13
CA VAL A 260 -8.45 -9.67 -7.13
C VAL A 260 -8.65 -8.55 -6.10
N LYS A 261 -9.84 -7.93 -6.16
CA LYS A 261 -10.29 -6.90 -5.22
C LYS A 261 -10.45 -7.54 -3.85
N ARG A 262 -9.83 -6.95 -2.82
CA ARG A 262 -10.02 -7.41 -1.43
C ARG A 262 -11.43 -7.03 -0.99
N LYS A 263 -12.17 -7.97 -0.40
CA LYS A 263 -13.40 -7.64 0.35
C LYS A 263 -13.03 -6.69 1.51
N PRO A 264 -13.88 -5.70 1.87
CA PRO A 264 -13.66 -4.90 3.06
C PRO A 264 -13.63 -5.81 4.30
N TYR A 265 -12.73 -5.50 5.23
CA TYR A 265 -12.53 -6.28 6.46
C TYR A 265 -12.84 -5.40 7.66
N ILE A 266 -13.84 -5.83 8.45
CA ILE A 266 -14.15 -5.19 9.74
C ILE A 266 -13.08 -5.65 10.75
N PRO A 267 -12.32 -4.74 11.37
CA PRO A 267 -11.26 -5.12 12.29
C PRO A 267 -11.83 -5.69 13.59
N VAL A 268 -11.18 -6.73 14.12
CA VAL A 268 -11.49 -7.27 15.44
C VAL A 268 -11.10 -6.26 16.52
N VAL A 269 -12.01 -6.01 17.45
CA VAL A 269 -11.89 -5.08 18.57
C VAL A 269 -12.15 -5.81 19.90
N LEU A 270 -11.38 -5.47 20.92
CA LEU A 270 -11.51 -5.99 22.28
C LEU A 270 -12.29 -5.01 23.17
N SER A 271 -13.03 -5.51 24.16
CA SER A 271 -13.53 -4.66 25.26
C SER A 271 -12.39 -4.23 26.19
N ARG A 272 -12.65 -3.31 27.14
CA ARG A 272 -11.62 -2.86 28.10
C ARG A 272 -11.18 -4.03 29.00
N GLU A 273 -12.10 -4.90 29.37
CA GLU A 273 -11.90 -6.09 30.21
C GLU A 273 -11.21 -7.22 29.43
N GLU A 274 -11.42 -7.31 28.11
CA GLU A 274 -10.63 -8.18 27.24
C GLU A 274 -9.19 -7.67 27.05
N VAL A 275 -8.97 -6.35 27.03
CA VAL A 275 -7.62 -5.76 26.99
C VAL A 275 -6.85 -6.04 28.28
N TRP A 276 -7.43 -5.74 29.45
CA TRP A 276 -6.75 -5.94 30.75
C TRP A 276 -6.41 -7.41 31.01
N ARG A 277 -7.33 -8.35 30.75
CA ARG A 277 -7.06 -9.80 30.88
C ARG A 277 -5.90 -10.31 30.01
N VAL A 278 -5.58 -9.64 28.90
CA VAL A 278 -4.37 -9.97 28.11
C VAL A 278 -3.12 -9.32 28.71
N ILE A 279 -3.21 -8.07 29.19
CA ILE A 279 -2.10 -7.36 29.85
C ILE A 279 -1.64 -8.09 31.12
N GLU A 280 -2.58 -8.54 31.96
CA GLU A 280 -2.33 -9.35 33.17
C GLU A 280 -1.61 -10.68 32.87
N ASN A 281 -1.72 -11.19 31.64
CA ASN A 281 -1.09 -12.44 31.20
C ASN A 281 0.27 -12.23 30.49
N LEU A 282 0.75 -10.99 30.41
CA LEU A 282 2.08 -10.62 29.91
C LEU A 282 3.06 -10.43 31.08
N LYS A 283 4.36 -10.56 30.79
CA LYS A 283 5.44 -10.20 31.70
C LYS A 283 6.23 -9.02 31.13
N TYR A 284 6.83 -8.21 32.01
CA TYR A 284 7.75 -7.15 31.62
C TYR A 284 8.84 -7.63 30.63
N PRO A 285 9.17 -6.84 29.57
CA PRO A 285 8.58 -5.54 29.19
C PRO A 285 7.35 -5.64 28.28
N PHE A 286 6.84 -6.85 28.00
CA PHE A 286 5.79 -7.07 27.00
C PHE A 286 4.44 -6.48 27.38
N ASP A 287 4.13 -6.36 28.67
CA ASP A 287 2.92 -5.70 29.17
C ASP A 287 2.99 -4.19 28.90
N LEU A 288 4.09 -3.52 29.24
CA LEU A 288 4.32 -2.09 28.98
C LEU A 288 4.25 -1.78 27.48
N ILE A 289 4.84 -2.63 26.64
CA ILE A 289 4.75 -2.53 25.18
C ILE A 289 3.28 -2.57 24.73
N VAL A 290 2.47 -3.48 25.26
CA VAL A 290 1.03 -3.57 24.93
C VAL A 290 0.22 -2.39 25.49
N LYS A 291 0.55 -1.91 26.71
CA LYS A 291 -0.03 -0.69 27.27
C LYS A 291 0.22 0.52 26.36
N ILE A 292 1.40 0.64 25.73
CA ILE A 292 1.69 1.70 24.74
C ILE A 292 0.97 1.45 23.39
N LEU A 293 0.96 0.21 22.88
CA LEU A 293 0.24 -0.12 21.63
C LEU A 293 -1.26 0.20 21.72
N TYR A 294 -1.86 0.01 22.89
CA TYR A 294 -3.24 0.37 23.18
C TYR A 294 -3.41 1.85 23.55
N GLY A 295 -2.57 2.40 24.44
CA GLY A 295 -2.72 3.77 24.95
C GLY A 295 -2.37 4.87 23.95
N CYS A 296 -1.39 4.62 23.08
CA CYS A 296 -0.88 5.57 22.08
C CYS A 296 -1.23 5.16 20.63
N GLY A 297 -1.96 4.05 20.44
CA GLY A 297 -2.38 3.56 19.12
C GLY A 297 -1.26 3.20 18.15
N LEU A 298 -0.05 2.88 18.61
CA LEU A 298 1.11 2.68 17.75
C LEU A 298 1.02 1.41 16.90
N ARG A 299 1.70 1.39 15.74
CA ARG A 299 2.04 0.14 15.04
C ARG A 299 3.18 -0.53 15.82
N LEU A 300 3.24 -1.87 15.83
CA LEU A 300 4.34 -2.59 16.50
C LEU A 300 5.73 -2.16 16.02
N SER A 301 5.89 -1.95 14.72
CA SER A 301 7.15 -1.48 14.11
C SER A 301 7.46 0.00 14.36
N GLU A 302 6.52 0.77 14.91
CA GLU A 302 6.77 2.13 15.43
C GLU A 302 7.21 2.02 16.90
N CYS A 303 6.43 1.31 17.72
CA CYS A 303 6.70 1.08 19.14
C CYS A 303 8.10 0.46 19.40
N MET A 304 8.53 -0.51 18.58
CA MET A 304 9.88 -1.10 18.70
C MET A 304 11.01 -0.19 18.20
N LYS A 305 10.70 0.87 17.45
CA LYS A 305 11.71 1.82 16.95
C LYS A 305 11.88 3.07 17.82
N LEU A 306 11.06 3.21 18.87
CA LEU A 306 11.13 4.39 19.73
C LEU A 306 12.53 4.52 20.34
N ARG A 307 13.06 5.73 20.32
CA ARG A 307 14.30 6.14 20.99
C ARG A 307 13.98 6.96 22.24
N ILE A 308 14.97 7.22 23.09
CA ILE A 308 14.76 8.00 24.32
C ILE A 308 14.31 9.43 24.00
N GLN A 309 14.91 10.09 22.99
CA GLN A 309 14.52 11.43 22.52
C GLN A 309 13.07 11.58 22.05
N ASP A 310 12.40 10.48 21.72
CA ASP A 310 11.05 10.50 21.14
C ASP A 310 10.00 10.91 22.20
N PHE A 311 10.33 10.78 23.49
CA PHE A 311 9.45 11.06 24.63
C PHE A 311 9.73 12.44 25.24
N ASN A 312 8.70 13.28 25.30
CA ASN A 312 8.68 14.49 26.12
C ASN A 312 7.76 14.25 27.34
N PHE A 313 8.35 13.96 28.50
CA PHE A 313 7.62 13.61 29.73
C PHE A 313 7.00 14.81 30.46
N ASP A 314 7.37 16.05 30.11
CA ASP A 314 6.86 17.26 30.75
C ASP A 314 5.53 17.68 30.11
N THR A 315 5.50 17.73 28.77
CA THR A 315 4.28 17.96 27.97
C THR A 315 3.45 16.70 27.75
N MET A 316 3.97 15.52 28.14
CA MET A 316 3.36 14.21 27.93
C MET A 316 3.05 13.90 26.47
N ILE A 317 4.01 14.21 25.59
CA ILE A 317 3.93 13.96 24.14
C ILE A 317 4.96 12.91 23.72
N LEU A 318 4.53 11.95 22.89
CA LEU A 318 5.39 11.00 22.20
C LEU A 318 5.43 11.37 20.71
N THR A 319 6.62 11.62 20.18
CA THR A 319 6.86 11.87 18.75
C THR A 319 7.17 10.56 18.04
N ILE A 320 6.59 10.32 16.87
CA ILE A 320 6.78 9.10 16.09
C ILE A 320 7.37 9.48 14.74
N HIS A 321 8.68 9.32 14.63
CA HIS A 321 9.43 9.58 13.40
C HIS A 321 9.22 8.48 12.34
N ASP A 322 9.48 8.81 11.06
CA ASP A 322 9.47 7.86 9.94
C ASP A 322 8.14 7.10 9.75
N GLY A 323 7.02 7.78 10.05
CA GLY A 323 5.68 7.27 9.80
C GLY A 323 5.42 6.96 8.31
N LYS A 324 4.32 6.25 8.00
CA LYS A 324 4.00 5.79 6.63
C LYS A 324 3.97 6.94 5.62
N GLY A 325 5.05 7.08 4.85
CA GLY A 325 5.27 8.17 3.90
C GLY A 325 6.32 9.21 4.32
N LYS A 326 7.21 8.88 5.27
CA LYS A 326 8.18 9.81 5.90
C LYS A 326 7.49 11.06 6.45
N LYS A 327 6.39 10.83 7.18
CA LYS A 327 5.66 11.87 7.92
C LYS A 327 5.64 11.53 9.39
N ASP A 328 6.17 12.45 10.17
CA ASP A 328 6.20 12.36 11.62
C ASP A 328 4.84 12.78 12.19
N ARG A 329 4.55 12.34 13.42
CA ARG A 329 3.34 12.74 14.15
C ARG A 329 3.56 12.66 15.65
N THR A 330 2.81 13.44 16.41
CA THR A 330 2.74 13.36 17.87
C THR A 330 1.52 12.55 18.31
N VAL A 331 1.61 11.92 19.48
CA VAL A 331 0.48 11.33 20.21
C VAL A 331 0.62 11.63 21.71
N PRO A 332 -0.48 11.83 22.46
CA PRO A 332 -0.41 12.02 23.90
C PRO A 332 -0.02 10.72 24.61
N ILE A 333 0.84 10.83 25.62
CA ILE A 333 1.21 9.73 26.51
C ILE A 333 0.13 9.62 27.60
N PRO A 334 -0.46 8.44 27.85
CA PRO A 334 -1.44 8.28 28.92
C PRO A 334 -0.81 8.54 30.30
N GLN A 335 -1.37 9.48 31.08
CA GLN A 335 -0.83 9.87 32.39
C GLN A 335 -0.58 8.69 33.34
N LYS A 336 -1.45 7.67 33.29
CA LYS A 336 -1.34 6.44 34.09
C LYS A 336 -0.08 5.61 33.78
N LEU A 337 0.61 5.85 32.67
CA LEU A 337 1.84 5.17 32.30
C LEU A 337 3.11 5.97 32.63
N LYS A 338 3.02 7.25 33.05
CA LYS A 338 4.20 8.11 33.27
C LYS A 338 5.25 7.41 34.14
N LYS A 339 4.87 6.97 35.35
CA LYS A 339 5.75 6.25 36.28
C LYS A 339 6.26 4.90 35.78
N GLU A 340 5.48 4.17 34.97
CA GLU A 340 5.97 2.92 34.36
C GLU A 340 7.02 3.18 33.28
N LEU A 341 6.87 4.27 32.52
CA LEU A 341 7.81 4.68 31.47
C LEU A 341 9.08 5.29 32.04
N GLU A 342 8.98 6.09 33.11
CA GLU A 342 10.13 6.62 33.87
C GLU A 342 10.95 5.48 34.49
N ASN A 343 10.29 4.54 35.18
CA ASN A 343 10.94 3.34 35.69
C ASN A 343 11.62 2.51 34.57
N HIS A 344 11.00 2.44 33.38
CA HIS A 344 11.63 1.78 32.24
C HIS A 344 12.85 2.53 31.73
N LEU A 345 12.77 3.87 31.63
CA LEU A 345 13.87 4.72 31.21
C LEU A 345 15.09 4.55 32.13
N HIS A 346 14.93 4.54 33.45
CA HIS A 346 16.04 4.28 34.38
C HIS A 346 16.71 2.92 34.11
N LEU A 347 15.93 1.86 33.89
CA LEU A 347 16.47 0.52 33.54
C LEU A 347 17.17 0.48 32.17
N VAL A 348 16.84 1.39 31.25
CA VAL A 348 17.55 1.56 29.96
C VAL A 348 18.83 2.38 30.15
N VAL A 349 18.82 3.42 30.98
CA VAL A 349 20.00 4.23 31.36
C VAL A 349 21.06 3.35 32.01
N GLU A 350 20.71 2.63 33.09
CA GLU A 350 21.61 1.67 33.74
C GLU A 350 22.21 0.66 32.77
N LYS A 351 21.40 0.17 31.82
CA LYS A 351 21.83 -0.81 30.83
C LYS A 351 22.80 -0.19 29.82
N HIS A 352 22.55 1.05 29.42
CA HIS A 352 23.41 1.80 28.53
C HIS A 352 24.78 2.11 29.16
N GLU A 353 24.80 2.52 30.43
CA GLU A 353 26.04 2.71 31.21
C GLU A 353 26.86 1.43 31.31
N LYS A 354 26.20 0.30 31.63
CA LYS A 354 26.82 -1.03 31.70
C LYS A 354 27.35 -1.49 30.33
N ASP A 355 26.68 -1.13 29.23
CA ASP A 355 27.16 -1.39 27.87
C ASP A 355 28.38 -0.52 27.54
N LEU A 356 28.35 0.79 27.84
CA LEU A 356 29.48 1.71 27.60
C LEU A 356 30.74 1.26 28.35
N ALA A 357 30.60 0.85 29.62
CA ALA A 357 31.69 0.28 30.41
C ALA A 357 32.27 -1.02 29.81
N ALA A 358 31.47 -1.77 29.05
CA ALA A 358 31.87 -3.00 28.37
C ALA A 358 32.45 -2.78 26.94
N GLY A 359 32.82 -1.54 26.57
CA GLY A 359 33.46 -1.25 25.28
C GLY A 359 32.51 -1.22 24.07
N TYR A 360 31.20 -1.17 24.32
CA TYR A 360 30.12 -1.12 23.33
C TYR A 360 30.32 -0.08 22.20
N ALA A 361 29.98 -0.46 20.97
CA ALA A 361 30.13 0.39 19.78
C ALA A 361 28.97 1.39 19.58
N GLY A 362 27.76 1.07 20.02
CA GLY A 362 26.58 1.94 19.92
C GLY A 362 25.33 1.29 19.30
N VAL A 363 24.27 2.07 19.16
CA VAL A 363 23.04 1.62 18.46
C VAL A 363 23.16 1.74 16.94
N PHE A 364 22.37 0.96 16.24
CA PHE A 364 22.16 1.14 14.81
C PHE A 364 21.44 2.48 14.53
N LEU A 365 22.09 3.34 13.75
CA LEU A 365 21.57 4.62 13.27
C LEU A 365 21.31 4.57 11.75
N PRO A 366 20.54 5.54 11.20
CA PRO A 366 20.56 5.81 9.77
C PRO A 366 21.96 6.27 9.35
N SER A 367 22.51 5.71 8.26
CA SER A 367 23.89 5.96 7.82
C SER A 367 24.22 7.43 7.52
N ALA A 368 23.22 8.26 7.21
CA ALA A 368 23.38 9.71 7.07
C ALA A 368 23.59 10.44 8.41
N ILE A 369 22.99 9.96 9.50
CA ILE A 369 23.19 10.50 10.86
C ILE A 369 24.54 10.02 11.38
N GLU A 370 24.82 8.71 11.26
CA GLU A 370 26.07 8.10 11.74
C GLU A 370 27.32 8.72 11.08
N ARG A 371 27.27 8.99 9.78
CA ARG A 371 28.36 9.71 9.07
C ARG A 371 28.53 11.16 9.52
N LYS A 372 27.43 11.85 9.88
CA LYS A 372 27.46 13.26 10.29
C LYS A 372 27.87 13.43 11.76
N TYR A 373 27.54 12.45 12.60
CA TYR A 373 27.74 12.47 14.05
C TYR A 373 28.24 11.08 14.51
N PRO A 374 29.55 10.79 14.43
CA PRO A 374 30.08 9.47 14.77
C PRO A 374 29.89 9.10 16.26
N GLY A 375 29.78 10.08 17.14
CA GLY A 375 29.46 9.87 18.57
C GLY A 375 28.00 9.46 18.84
N ALA A 376 27.07 9.79 17.94
CA ALA A 376 25.62 9.69 18.19
C ALA A 376 25.14 8.28 18.52
N ALA A 377 25.82 7.24 18.02
CA ALA A 377 25.48 5.85 18.33
C ALA A 377 25.67 5.51 19.84
N LYS A 378 26.50 6.27 20.56
CA LYS A 378 26.80 6.11 21.99
C LYS A 378 26.12 7.13 22.90
N GLU A 379 25.39 8.11 22.35
CA GLU A 379 24.65 9.09 23.14
C GLU A 379 23.32 8.50 23.66
N LEU A 380 22.94 8.84 24.89
CA LEU A 380 21.71 8.34 25.54
C LEU A 380 20.44 8.62 24.71
N VAL A 381 20.32 9.85 24.17
CA VAL A 381 19.12 10.32 23.45
C VAL A 381 18.76 9.43 22.25
N TRP A 382 19.76 8.86 21.59
CA TRP A 382 19.60 7.97 20.45
C TRP A 382 19.37 6.51 20.82
N GLN A 383 19.55 6.08 22.08
CA GLN A 383 19.37 4.68 22.44
C GLN A 383 17.91 4.22 22.25
N TRP A 384 17.70 2.95 21.92
CA TRP A 384 16.36 2.38 21.80
C TRP A 384 15.66 2.36 23.15
N PHE A 385 14.42 2.86 23.22
CA PHE A 385 13.60 2.82 24.42
C PHE A 385 13.25 1.37 24.81
N PHE A 386 13.07 0.48 23.83
CA PHE A 386 12.96 -0.97 24.06
C PHE A 386 14.20 -1.72 23.54
N PRO A 387 15.30 -1.79 24.31
CA PRO A 387 16.53 -2.46 23.89
C PRO A 387 16.36 -3.99 23.77
N SER A 388 17.13 -4.61 22.86
CA SER A 388 17.40 -6.05 22.91
C SER A 388 18.15 -6.40 24.21
N LYS A 389 17.96 -7.63 24.69
CA LYS A 389 18.74 -8.18 25.82
C LYS A 389 20.21 -8.35 25.44
N GLU A 390 20.44 -9.21 24.44
CA GLU A 390 21.75 -9.47 23.85
C GLU A 390 22.20 -8.34 22.91
N LEU A 391 23.52 -8.18 22.78
CA LEU A 391 24.16 -7.38 21.73
C LEU A 391 24.14 -8.14 20.40
N THR A 392 24.28 -7.41 19.30
CA THR A 392 24.31 -7.92 17.93
C THR A 392 25.69 -7.64 17.36
N LEU A 393 26.43 -8.71 17.02
CA LEU A 393 27.67 -8.61 16.27
C LEU A 393 27.38 -8.15 14.84
N VAL A 394 28.07 -7.11 14.38
CA VAL A 394 28.04 -6.63 12.99
C VAL A 394 29.08 -7.41 12.19
N PRO A 395 28.70 -8.25 11.21
CA PRO A 395 29.68 -9.08 10.49
C PRO A 395 30.72 -8.27 9.72
N ASP A 396 30.34 -7.10 9.21
CA ASP A 396 31.18 -6.28 8.32
C ASP A 396 32.28 -5.49 9.07
N THR A 397 32.14 -5.29 10.39
CA THR A 397 33.07 -4.48 11.21
C THR A 397 33.56 -5.17 12.49
N GLY A 398 32.98 -6.32 12.87
CA GLY A 398 33.27 -6.99 14.14
C GLY A 398 32.69 -6.28 15.38
N GLU A 399 31.96 -5.17 15.20
CA GLU A 399 31.44 -4.37 16.31
C GLU A 399 30.25 -5.03 17.03
N LEU A 400 30.21 -4.90 18.35
CA LEU A 400 29.02 -5.23 19.14
C LEU A 400 28.11 -3.99 19.25
N ARG A 401 26.98 -4.03 18.54
CA ARG A 401 25.96 -2.97 18.52
C ARG A 401 24.63 -3.44 19.10
N ARG A 402 23.78 -2.52 19.60
CA ARG A 402 22.49 -2.88 20.19
C ARG A 402 21.34 -2.59 19.23
N TYR A 403 20.60 -3.65 18.91
CA TYR A 403 19.33 -3.54 18.21
C TYR A 403 18.18 -3.38 19.22
N HIS A 404 17.01 -2.94 18.74
CA HIS A 404 15.79 -2.92 19.54
C HIS A 404 15.24 -4.34 19.79
N LEU A 405 14.32 -4.49 20.73
CA LEU A 405 13.62 -5.74 20.98
C LEU A 405 12.89 -6.20 19.69
N HIS A 406 13.12 -7.45 19.28
CA HIS A 406 12.64 -7.93 18.00
C HIS A 406 11.12 -8.17 17.98
N GLU A 407 10.44 -7.69 16.93
CA GLU A 407 8.97 -7.71 16.79
C GLU A 407 8.34 -9.10 17.07
N THR A 408 9.02 -10.18 16.68
CA THR A 408 8.48 -11.54 16.85
C THR A 408 8.44 -12.00 18.30
N HIS A 409 9.25 -11.43 19.21
CA HIS A 409 9.21 -11.76 20.63
C HIS A 409 7.94 -11.18 21.27
N VAL A 410 7.60 -9.93 20.95
CA VAL A 410 6.34 -9.30 21.34
C VAL A 410 5.14 -10.06 20.74
N GLN A 411 5.20 -10.44 19.47
CA GLN A 411 4.13 -11.23 18.83
C GLN A 411 3.94 -12.61 19.47
N LYS A 412 5.03 -13.31 19.84
CA LYS A 412 4.98 -14.57 20.60
C LYS A 412 4.35 -14.36 21.97
N ALA A 413 4.78 -13.34 22.72
CA ALA A 413 4.24 -13.00 24.04
C ALA A 413 2.74 -12.70 23.99
N ILE A 414 2.29 -11.82 23.08
CA ILE A 414 0.87 -11.54 22.86
C ILE A 414 0.09 -12.81 22.51
N LYS A 415 0.59 -13.64 21.58
CA LYS A 415 -0.06 -14.90 21.19
C LYS A 415 -0.20 -15.89 22.36
N MET A 416 0.73 -15.89 23.32
CA MET A 416 0.66 -16.70 24.53
C MET A 416 -0.32 -16.10 25.55
N ALA A 417 -0.28 -14.79 25.79
CA ALA A 417 -1.18 -14.13 26.72
C ALA A 417 -2.65 -14.23 26.28
N VAL A 418 -2.95 -13.98 25.00
CA VAL A 418 -4.29 -14.13 24.39
C VAL A 418 -4.84 -15.56 24.50
N ARG A 419 -3.96 -16.58 24.47
CA ARG A 419 -4.34 -17.98 24.71
C ARG A 419 -4.67 -18.22 26.18
N LYS A 420 -3.89 -17.67 27.12
CA LYS A 420 -4.12 -17.81 28.57
C LYS A 420 -5.38 -17.09 29.03
N SER A 421 -5.66 -15.90 28.49
CA SER A 421 -6.82 -15.08 28.82
C SER A 421 -8.16 -15.61 28.26
N ARG A 422 -8.15 -16.79 27.62
CA ARG A 422 -9.33 -17.52 27.09
C ARG A 422 -10.26 -16.67 26.21
N LEU A 423 -9.71 -15.73 25.43
CA LEU A 423 -10.51 -14.91 24.52
C LEU A 423 -11.04 -15.73 23.34
N LEU A 424 -12.34 -15.58 23.07
CA LEU A 424 -12.99 -16.11 21.86
C LEU A 424 -12.50 -15.38 20.58
N LYS A 425 -12.02 -14.14 20.74
CA LYS A 425 -11.52 -13.28 19.66
C LYS A 425 -10.03 -13.51 19.37
N ARG A 426 -9.66 -13.56 18.09
CA ARG A 426 -8.25 -13.65 17.67
C ARG A 426 -7.58 -12.27 17.78
N ALA A 427 -6.83 -12.05 18.86
CA ALA A 427 -6.08 -10.81 19.09
C ALA A 427 -4.60 -10.88 18.68
N SER A 428 -4.03 -9.70 18.40
CA SER A 428 -2.66 -9.46 17.93
C SER A 428 -2.22 -8.03 18.27
N ALA A 429 -0.95 -7.68 18.02
CA ALA A 429 -0.47 -6.29 18.18
C ALA A 429 -1.29 -5.25 17.40
N HIS A 430 -1.85 -5.59 16.24
CA HIS A 430 -2.72 -4.68 15.48
C HIS A 430 -4.12 -4.55 16.10
N THR A 431 -4.60 -5.57 16.82
CA THR A 431 -5.90 -5.56 17.50
C THR A 431 -5.97 -4.50 18.60
N PHE A 432 -4.87 -4.28 19.34
CA PHE A 432 -4.79 -3.20 20.34
C PHE A 432 -4.91 -1.82 19.71
N ARG A 433 -4.23 -1.57 18.60
CA ARG A 433 -4.34 -0.32 17.81
C ARG A 433 -5.72 -0.13 17.18
N HIS A 434 -6.38 -1.21 16.74
CA HIS A 434 -7.79 -1.13 16.31
C HIS A 434 -8.71 -0.79 17.49
N THR A 435 -8.48 -1.43 18.64
CA THR A 435 -9.26 -1.21 19.87
C THR A 435 -9.11 0.22 20.39
N PHE A 436 -7.90 0.79 20.38
CA PHE A 436 -7.66 2.22 20.65
C PHE A 436 -8.57 3.12 19.82
N ALA A 437 -8.52 2.98 18.48
CA ALA A 437 -9.28 3.81 17.57
C ALA A 437 -10.79 3.68 17.77
N SER A 438 -11.28 2.46 18.00
CA SER A 438 -12.69 2.18 18.29
C SER A 438 -13.12 2.71 19.66
N HIS A 439 -12.27 2.67 20.68
CA HIS A 439 -12.55 3.23 22.01
C HIS A 439 -12.52 4.77 22.01
N LEU A 440 -11.67 5.41 21.20
CA LEU A 440 -11.73 6.87 20.99
C LEU A 440 -13.03 7.26 20.27
N LEU A 441 -13.40 6.54 19.20
CA LEU A 441 -14.64 6.80 18.46
C LEU A 441 -15.89 6.57 19.33
N ALA A 442 -15.89 5.56 20.19
CA ALA A 442 -16.94 5.32 21.19
C ALA A 442 -16.97 6.37 22.32
N ALA A 443 -15.88 7.11 22.52
CA ALA A 443 -15.79 8.27 23.41
C ALA A 443 -16.10 9.59 22.67
N ASN A 444 -16.75 9.53 21.50
CA ASN A 444 -17.10 10.66 20.63
C ASN A 444 -15.92 11.51 20.14
N VAL A 445 -14.68 10.99 20.17
CA VAL A 445 -13.55 11.65 19.51
C VAL A 445 -13.74 11.56 17.99
N ASP A 446 -13.51 12.68 17.30
CA ASP A 446 -13.78 12.79 15.88
C ASP A 446 -12.83 11.93 15.01
N LEU A 447 -13.31 11.58 13.82
CA LEU A 447 -12.59 10.67 12.93
C LEU A 447 -11.30 11.27 12.35
N ARG A 448 -11.14 12.60 12.34
CA ARG A 448 -9.96 13.30 11.81
C ARG A 448 -8.84 13.32 12.86
N THR A 449 -9.14 13.63 14.12
CA THR A 449 -8.21 13.45 15.25
C THR A 449 -7.73 12.00 15.33
N ILE A 450 -8.64 11.02 15.21
CA ILE A 450 -8.26 9.60 15.18
C ILE A 450 -7.40 9.26 13.94
N GLN A 451 -7.68 9.84 12.77
CA GLN A 451 -6.85 9.66 11.57
C GLN A 451 -5.41 10.18 11.79
N GLU A 452 -5.26 11.32 12.46
CA GLU A 452 -3.99 11.99 12.68
C GLU A 452 -3.15 11.27 13.76
N LEU A 453 -3.73 10.94 14.92
CA LEU A 453 -3.09 10.11 15.96
C LEU A 453 -2.59 8.76 15.40
N LEU A 454 -3.35 8.14 14.50
CA LEU A 454 -2.97 6.89 13.85
C LEU A 454 -1.92 7.08 12.74
N GLY A 455 -1.69 8.28 12.22
CA GLY A 455 -0.89 8.50 11.03
C GLY A 455 -1.47 7.76 9.82
N HIS A 456 -2.72 8.08 9.47
CA HIS A 456 -3.42 7.55 8.30
C HIS A 456 -3.46 8.59 7.17
N SER A 457 -2.86 8.24 6.02
CA SER A 457 -2.75 9.11 4.84
C SER A 457 -4.07 9.35 4.09
N ASP A 458 -5.12 8.58 4.41
CA ASP A 458 -6.45 8.64 3.80
C ASP A 458 -7.48 8.29 4.89
N ILE A 459 -8.46 9.16 5.10
CA ILE A 459 -9.55 9.01 6.08
C ILE A 459 -10.34 7.70 5.89
N ARG A 460 -10.41 7.17 4.66
CA ARG A 460 -11.03 5.86 4.36
C ARG A 460 -10.36 4.71 5.12
N THR A 461 -9.08 4.86 5.50
CA THR A 461 -8.35 3.91 6.34
C THR A 461 -8.79 3.96 7.81
N THR A 462 -9.39 5.06 8.24
CA THR A 462 -9.93 5.28 9.60
C THR A 462 -11.43 5.00 9.64
N MET A 463 -12.17 5.26 8.55
CA MET A 463 -13.60 4.93 8.42
C MET A 463 -13.93 3.45 8.70
N ILE A 464 -12.97 2.53 8.59
CA ILE A 464 -13.17 1.11 8.97
C ILE A 464 -13.66 0.92 10.42
N TYR A 465 -13.41 1.88 11.31
CA TYR A 465 -13.82 1.82 12.72
C TYR A 465 -15.28 2.21 12.95
N THR A 466 -15.94 2.91 12.02
CA THR A 466 -17.38 3.22 12.16
C THR A 466 -18.26 1.96 12.11
N HIS A 467 -17.73 0.86 11.56
CA HIS A 467 -18.34 -0.47 11.58
C HIS A 467 -18.08 -1.27 12.87
N THR A 468 -17.35 -0.70 13.85
CA THR A 468 -16.98 -1.38 15.11
C THR A 468 -17.62 -0.78 16.36
N VAL A 469 -18.36 0.32 16.20
CA VAL A 469 -18.98 1.08 17.30
C VAL A 469 -20.45 1.29 16.93
N VAL A 470 -21.37 1.05 17.87
CA VAL A 470 -22.79 1.39 17.71
C VAL A 470 -22.91 2.92 17.66
N SER A 471 -23.62 3.49 16.68
CA SER A 471 -23.67 4.94 16.51
C SER A 471 -24.46 5.64 17.62
N THR A 472 -23.78 5.97 18.73
CA THR A 472 -24.25 6.82 19.83
C THR A 472 -24.25 8.31 19.49
N THR A 473 -23.72 8.69 18.32
CA THR A 473 -23.92 10.02 17.74
C THR A 473 -25.42 10.32 17.64
N ILE A 474 -25.88 11.34 18.36
CA ILE A 474 -27.26 11.83 18.28
C ILE A 474 -27.54 12.24 16.83
N LYS A 475 -28.49 11.58 16.17
CA LYS A 475 -28.82 11.78 14.74
C LYS A 475 -29.88 12.86 14.52
N GLU A 476 -30.07 13.76 15.48
CA GLU A 476 -30.89 14.95 15.30
C GLU A 476 -30.24 15.87 14.27
N LYS A 477 -30.72 15.77 13.03
CA LYS A 477 -30.43 16.73 11.96
C LYS A 477 -31.24 18.01 12.17
N LYS A 478 -31.05 18.68 13.30
CA LYS A 478 -31.51 20.06 13.49
C LYS A 478 -30.81 20.94 12.47
N SER A 479 -31.55 21.87 11.86
CA SER A 479 -31.00 22.96 11.07
C SER A 479 -30.07 23.79 11.96
N PRO A 480 -29.06 24.48 11.40
CA PRO A 480 -28.31 25.49 12.15
C PRO A 480 -29.18 26.63 12.72
N LEU A 481 -30.40 26.80 12.20
CA LEU A 481 -31.43 27.72 12.72
C LEU A 481 -32.30 27.11 13.84
N ASP A 482 -32.27 25.78 14.03
CA ASP A 482 -33.00 25.08 15.11
C ASP A 482 -32.07 24.80 16.31
N PHE A 483 -30.85 25.36 16.29
CA PHE A 483 -29.99 25.44 17.47
C PHE A 483 -30.46 26.63 18.31
N GLU A 484 -31.29 26.36 19.31
CA GLU A 484 -31.78 27.36 20.27
C GLU A 484 -30.64 28.28 20.74
N ASP A 485 -30.80 29.59 20.53
CA ASP A 485 -29.82 30.59 20.94
C ASP A 485 -29.54 30.44 22.43
N ARG A 486 -28.26 30.24 22.78
CA ARG A 486 -27.86 30.12 24.18
C ARG A 486 -28.11 31.45 24.88
N GLU A 487 -29.04 31.44 25.84
CA GLU A 487 -29.30 32.52 26.80
C GLU A 487 -28.01 33.33 27.10
N PRO A 488 -28.01 34.65 26.88
CA PRO A 488 -26.83 35.46 27.13
C PRO A 488 -26.46 35.37 28.61
N VAL A 489 -25.16 35.15 28.87
CA VAL A 489 -24.65 34.97 30.24
C VAL A 489 -25.06 36.17 31.09
N ARG A 490 -25.93 35.94 32.08
CA ARG A 490 -26.41 36.99 32.98
C ARG A 490 -25.22 37.70 33.61
N SER A 491 -25.22 39.03 33.46
CA SER A 491 -24.20 39.90 34.02
C SER A 491 -24.08 39.72 35.53
N LEU A 492 -22.92 39.27 35.99
CA LEU A 492 -22.54 39.38 37.40
C LEU A 492 -22.25 40.85 37.72
N THR A 493 -23.29 41.60 38.08
CA THR A 493 -23.12 42.88 38.79
C THR A 493 -22.50 42.60 40.14
N LEU A 494 -21.27 43.05 40.33
CA LEU A 494 -20.62 43.13 41.63
C LEU A 494 -21.37 44.10 42.56
N HIS A 495 -21.14 43.92 43.86
CA HIS A 495 -21.27 44.96 44.88
C HIS A 495 -19.87 45.22 45.44
#